data_AF-A0AAR5PGD2-F1
#
_entry.id   AF-A0AAR5PGD2-F1
#
_cell.length_a   1.000
_cell.length_b   1.000
_cell.length_c   1.000
_cell.angle_alpha   90.00
_cell.angle_beta   90.00
_cell.angle_gamma   90.00
#
_symmetry.space_group_name_H-M   'P 1'
#
loop_
_entity.id
_entity.type
_entity.pdbx_description
1 polymer ?
#
loop_
_entity_poly.entity_id
_entity_poly.type
_entity_poly.pdbx_seq_one_letter_code
_entity_poly.pdbx_strand_id
1 'polypeptide(L)'
;MPIVCFVLPTIIPMLLWNETFMNAYCVNILRYICALHATWLVNSAAHMWGSKPYDKFINPVENRLVSFFAIGEGWHNYHHTFPWDYKAAEFGRINLSLTIINLFAKIGWAYDLKTVSKEMIEKRVTRTGDGSHEIWGWGDKDQTKENYESAVIYNKKDE
;
A
#
# COMPACT_ATOMS: atom_id res chain seq x y z
N MET A 1 10.46 25.59 -3.38
CA MET A 1 10.90 24.33 -2.75
C MET A 1 11.77 24.55 -1.51
N PRO A 2 12.89 25.31 -1.54
CA PRO A 2 13.77 25.45 -0.37
C PRO A 2 13.10 26.09 0.86
N ILE A 3 12.18 27.03 0.62
CA ILE A 3 11.45 27.71 1.69
C ILE A 3 10.60 26.74 2.51
N VAL A 4 9.75 25.95 1.84
CA VAL A 4 8.85 25.00 2.53
C VAL A 4 9.61 23.77 3.07
N CYS A 5 10.67 23.33 2.39
CA CYS A 5 11.42 22.16 2.81
C CYS A 5 12.41 22.47 3.93
N PHE A 6 13.16 23.56 3.83
CA PHE A 6 14.30 23.86 4.72
C PHE A 6 14.06 25.05 5.62
N VAL A 7 13.58 26.17 5.09
CA VAL A 7 13.47 27.42 5.86
C VAL A 7 12.35 27.35 6.89
N LEU A 8 11.10 27.06 6.47
CA LEU A 8 9.95 27.03 7.37
C LEU A 8 10.10 25.97 8.47
N PRO A 9 10.47 24.71 8.19
CA PRO A 9 10.54 23.69 9.24
C PRO A 9 11.70 23.91 10.21
N THR A 10 12.69 24.74 9.86
CA THR A 10 13.75 25.18 10.78
C THR A 10 13.33 26.41 11.59
N ILE A 11 12.69 27.41 10.98
CA ILE A 11 12.28 28.64 11.68
C ILE A 11 11.07 28.42 12.61
N ILE A 12 10.09 27.62 12.22
CA ILE A 12 8.86 27.40 13.00
C ILE A 12 9.17 26.91 14.43
N PRO A 13 10.02 25.87 14.64
CA PRO A 13 10.43 25.45 15.97
C PRO A 13 11.11 26.54 16.79
N MET A 14 11.96 27.36 16.14
CA MET A 14 12.66 28.46 16.79
C MET A 14 11.68 29.53 17.28
N LEU A 15 10.61 29.81 16.53
CA LEU A 15 9.63 30.84 16.87
C LEU A 15 8.55 30.36 17.84
N LEU A 16 8.08 29.11 17.71
CA LEU A 16 6.91 28.63 18.46
C LEU A 16 7.26 28.02 19.82
N TRP A 17 8.46 27.45 19.97
CA TRP A 17 8.89 26.82 21.22
C TRP A 17 10.36 27.06 21.55
N ASN A 18 10.96 28.14 21.01
CA ASN A 18 12.31 28.61 21.32
C ASN A 18 13.42 27.56 21.12
N GLU A 19 13.28 26.68 20.12
CA GLU A 19 14.34 25.74 19.77
C GLU A 19 15.58 26.49 19.24
N THR A 20 16.77 25.94 19.52
CA THR A 20 18.02 26.47 18.98
C THR A 20 18.14 26.23 17.48
N PHE A 21 18.79 27.15 16.76
CA PHE A 21 18.99 27.01 15.31
C PHE A 21 19.64 25.66 14.93
N MET A 22 20.68 25.25 15.64
CA MET A 22 21.42 24.03 15.32
C MET A 22 20.55 22.78 15.45
N ASN A 23 19.78 22.65 16.54
CA ASN A 23 18.88 21.50 16.70
C ASN A 23 17.77 21.50 15.64
N ALA A 24 17.10 22.65 15.46
CA ALA A 24 16.02 22.78 14.47
C ALA A 24 16.50 22.47 13.05
N TYR A 25 17.71 22.92 12.69
CA TYR A 25 18.31 22.62 11.40
C TYR A 25 18.69 21.15 11.25
N CYS A 26 19.40 20.57 12.22
CA CYS A 26 19.82 19.16 12.17
C CYS A 26 18.64 18.20 12.13
N VAL A 27 17.61 18.41 12.95
CA VAL A 27 16.37 17.61 12.94
C VAL A 27 15.65 17.75 11.60
N ASN A 28 15.61 18.94 11.01
CA ASN A 28 14.98 19.15 9.71
C ASN A 28 15.72 18.40 8.58
N ILE A 29 17.06 18.42 8.59
CA ILE A 29 17.87 17.65 7.65
C ILE A 29 17.64 16.14 7.84
N LEU A 30 17.64 15.65 9.08
CA LEU A 30 17.34 14.25 9.36
C LEU A 30 15.95 13.86 8.86
N ARG A 31 14.92 14.66 9.13
CA ARG A 31 13.56 14.48 8.61
C ARG A 31 13.56 14.36 7.08
N TYR A 32 14.29 15.24 6.39
CA TYR A 32 14.37 15.22 4.93
C TYR A 32 15.05 13.94 4.41
N ILE A 33 16.16 13.52 5.03
CA ILE A 33 16.87 12.27 4.71
C ILE A 33 15.92 11.08 4.90
N CYS A 34 15.25 10.97 6.05
CA CYS A 34 14.31 9.89 6.31
C CYS A 34 13.17 9.84 5.27
N ALA A 35 12.62 11.00 4.90
CA ALA A 35 11.57 11.08 3.87
C ALA A 35 12.07 10.61 2.49
N LEU A 36 13.29 11.00 2.11
CA LEU A 36 13.92 10.53 0.86
C LEU A 36 14.11 9.02 0.88
N HIS A 37 14.70 8.46 1.94
CA HIS A 37 14.92 7.03 2.04
C HIS A 37 13.61 6.24 2.06
N ALA A 38 12.59 6.70 2.79
CA ALA A 38 11.27 6.08 2.76
C ALA A 38 10.67 6.06 1.33
N THR A 39 10.82 7.16 0.58
CA THR A 39 10.38 7.23 -0.82
C THR A 39 11.18 6.28 -1.72
N TRP A 40 12.51 6.24 -1.57
CA TRP A 40 13.38 5.40 -2.38
C TRP A 40 13.24 3.90 -2.10
N LEU A 41 12.74 3.52 -0.92
CA LEU A 41 12.37 2.12 -0.63
C LEU A 41 11.29 1.60 -1.59
N VAL A 42 10.40 2.46 -2.09
CA VAL A 42 9.39 2.07 -3.09
C VAL A 42 10.06 1.62 -4.39
N ASN A 43 11.07 2.37 -4.86
CA ASN A 43 11.78 2.04 -6.10
C ASN A 43 12.82 0.91 -5.94
N SER A 44 13.16 0.54 -4.72
CA SER A 44 14.17 -0.48 -4.43
C SER A 44 13.55 -1.70 -3.77
N ALA A 45 13.29 -1.64 -2.46
CA ALA A 45 12.75 -2.76 -1.70
C ALA A 45 11.42 -3.29 -2.26
N ALA A 46 10.50 -2.42 -2.70
CA ALA A 46 9.23 -2.84 -3.32
C ALA A 46 9.36 -3.33 -4.78
N HIS A 47 10.58 -3.50 -5.28
CA HIS A 47 10.89 -4.21 -6.53
C HIS A 47 11.75 -5.47 -6.32
N MET A 48 12.16 -5.77 -5.08
CA MET A 48 13.12 -6.83 -4.78
C MET A 48 12.62 -7.83 -3.73
N TRP A 49 11.97 -7.36 -2.66
CA TRP A 49 11.64 -8.20 -1.49
C TRP A 49 10.17 -8.09 -1.12
N GLY A 50 9.41 -9.15 -1.38
CA GLY A 50 7.97 -9.20 -1.11
C GLY A 50 7.29 -10.28 -1.95
N SER A 51 5.96 -10.31 -1.91
CA SER A 51 5.16 -11.27 -2.69
C SER A 51 4.59 -10.65 -3.97
N LYS A 52 4.15 -11.48 -4.92
CA LYS A 52 3.58 -11.06 -6.21
C LYS A 52 2.19 -11.67 -6.46
N PRO A 53 1.20 -11.35 -5.62
CA PRO A 53 -0.10 -12.00 -5.66
C PRO A 53 -0.91 -11.73 -6.93
N TYR A 54 -0.66 -10.64 -7.64
CA TYR A 54 -1.43 -10.24 -8.83
C TYR A 54 -0.71 -10.57 -10.14
N ASP A 55 0.58 -10.29 -10.22
CA ASP A 55 1.40 -10.59 -11.39
C ASP A 55 2.84 -10.94 -11.01
N LYS A 56 3.19 -12.22 -11.17
CA LYS A 56 4.54 -12.74 -10.87
C LYS A 56 5.58 -12.44 -11.94
N PHE A 57 5.17 -12.03 -13.14
CA PHE A 57 6.04 -11.79 -14.28
C PHE A 57 6.63 -10.38 -14.30
N ILE A 58 6.14 -9.49 -13.44
CA ILE A 58 6.69 -8.13 -13.25
C ILE A 58 7.59 -8.10 -12.02
N ASN A 59 8.52 -7.14 -11.94
CA ASN A 59 9.40 -6.94 -10.78
C ASN A 59 8.73 -6.48 -9.47
N PRO A 60 7.77 -5.53 -9.46
CA PRO A 60 7.24 -4.96 -8.23
C PRO A 60 6.55 -6.01 -7.35
N VAL A 61 6.66 -5.82 -6.04
CA VAL A 61 6.23 -6.74 -5.00
C VAL A 61 5.39 -6.03 -3.95
N GLU A 62 4.56 -6.79 -3.24
CA GLU A 62 3.87 -6.36 -2.03
C GLU A 62 4.83 -6.37 -0.84
N ASN A 63 5.04 -5.21 -0.22
CA ASN A 63 5.91 -5.08 0.95
C ASN A 63 5.27 -4.23 2.05
N ARG A 64 4.82 -4.89 3.12
CA ARG A 64 4.13 -4.27 4.26
C ARG A 64 4.99 -3.24 5.01
N LEU A 65 6.30 -3.46 5.11
CA LEU A 65 7.22 -2.53 5.77
C LEU A 65 7.39 -1.26 4.94
N VAL A 66 7.59 -1.40 3.62
CA VAL A 66 7.63 -0.25 2.71
C VAL A 66 6.30 0.51 2.79
N SER A 67 5.17 -0.20 2.83
CA SER A 67 3.86 0.44 2.93
C SER A 67 3.71 1.27 4.21
N PHE A 68 4.22 0.78 5.34
CA PHE A 68 4.24 1.54 6.59
C PHE A 68 5.10 2.81 6.51
N PHE A 69 6.34 2.70 6.04
CA PHE A 69 7.26 3.85 5.98
C PHE A 69 6.92 4.84 4.86
N ALA A 70 6.36 4.36 3.75
CA ALA A 70 5.99 5.16 2.58
C ALA A 70 4.47 5.44 2.52
N ILE A 71 3.77 5.42 3.67
CA ILE A 71 2.40 5.96 3.80
C ILE A 71 1.32 5.20 2.98
N GLY A 72 1.62 3.99 2.50
CA GLY A 72 0.70 3.17 1.70
C GLY A 72 1.26 2.72 0.36
N GLU A 73 2.40 3.25 -0.07
CA GLU A 73 2.95 3.00 -1.41
C GLU A 73 3.69 1.64 -1.55
N GLY A 74 3.69 0.82 -0.50
CA GLY A 74 4.33 -0.50 -0.51
C GLY A 74 3.49 -1.58 -1.18
N TRP A 75 2.25 -1.29 -1.59
CA TRP A 75 1.39 -2.24 -2.28
C TRP A 75 1.68 -2.33 -3.78
N HIS A 76 2.96 -2.57 -4.11
CA HIS A 76 3.51 -2.17 -5.40
C HIS A 76 3.19 -3.16 -6.54
N ASN A 77 3.01 -4.45 -6.23
CA ASN A 77 2.57 -5.42 -7.24
C ASN A 77 1.17 -5.09 -7.75
N TYR A 78 0.24 -4.75 -6.85
CA TYR A 78 -1.09 -4.26 -7.16
C TYR A 78 -1.04 -2.97 -7.96
N HIS A 79 -0.29 -1.97 -7.48
CA HIS A 79 -0.17 -0.67 -8.13
C HIS A 79 0.28 -0.79 -9.59
N HIS A 80 1.33 -1.57 -9.87
CA HIS A 80 1.77 -1.77 -11.26
C HIS A 80 0.84 -2.64 -12.09
N THR A 81 0.08 -3.53 -11.45
CA THR A 81 -0.91 -4.35 -12.16
C THR A 81 -2.16 -3.54 -12.54
N PHE A 82 -2.55 -2.59 -11.70
CA PHE A 82 -3.74 -1.75 -11.86
C PHE A 82 -3.43 -0.26 -11.59
N PRO A 83 -2.63 0.39 -12.45
CA PRO A 83 -2.09 1.73 -12.19
C PRO A 83 -3.15 2.84 -12.14
N TRP A 84 -4.39 2.56 -12.56
CA TRP A 84 -5.51 3.51 -12.51
C TRP A 84 -6.36 3.40 -11.24
N ASP A 85 -6.12 2.42 -10.37
CA ASP A 85 -6.87 2.32 -9.11
C ASP A 85 -6.41 3.40 -8.13
N TYR A 86 -7.34 4.25 -7.70
CA TYR A 86 -7.06 5.35 -6.78
C TYR A 86 -6.54 4.89 -5.41
N LYS A 87 -6.81 3.65 -5.02
CA LYS A 87 -6.35 3.08 -3.75
C LYS A 87 -4.88 2.68 -3.79
N ALA A 88 -4.34 2.41 -4.98
CA ALA A 88 -3.04 1.77 -5.18
C ALA A 88 -2.83 0.46 -4.39
N ALA A 89 -3.90 -0.12 -3.85
CA ALA A 89 -3.91 -1.32 -3.03
C ALA A 89 -5.29 -1.98 -3.09
N GLU A 90 -5.36 -3.30 -3.01
CA GLU A 90 -6.64 -4.00 -2.91
C GLU A 90 -7.26 -3.81 -1.52
N PHE A 91 -6.48 -4.13 -0.48
CA PHE A 91 -6.89 -4.06 0.91
C PHE A 91 -6.35 -2.77 1.51
N GLY A 92 -7.22 -1.87 1.96
CA GLY A 92 -6.84 -0.57 2.54
C GLY A 92 -6.08 -0.61 3.87
N ARG A 93 -5.45 -1.74 4.20
CA ARG A 93 -4.61 -1.91 5.39
C ARG A 93 -3.28 -1.17 5.15
N ILE A 94 -2.75 -0.50 6.18
CA ILE A 94 -1.48 0.24 6.11
C ILE A 94 -1.45 1.19 4.90
N ASN A 95 -2.53 1.93 4.65
CA ASN A 95 -2.59 2.88 3.55
C ASN A 95 -3.24 4.19 4.03
N LEU A 96 -2.39 5.10 4.48
CA LEU A 96 -2.82 6.40 5.00
C LEU A 96 -3.18 7.35 3.86
N SER A 97 -2.51 7.26 2.70
CA SER A 97 -2.88 7.99 1.48
C SER A 97 -4.34 7.76 1.10
N LEU A 98 -4.77 6.49 1.04
CA LEU A 98 -6.16 6.11 0.79
C LEU A 98 -7.13 6.71 1.82
N THR A 99 -6.74 6.69 3.10
CA THR A 99 -7.58 7.25 4.17
C THR A 99 -7.82 8.75 3.97
N ILE A 100 -6.77 9.50 3.59
CA ILE A 100 -6.86 10.94 3.31
C ILE A 100 -7.71 11.21 2.06
N ILE A 101 -7.53 10.45 0.98
CA ILE A 101 -8.33 10.60 -0.25
C ILE A 101 -9.81 10.33 0.04
N ASN A 102 -10.11 9.27 0.80
CA ASN A 102 -11.48 8.95 1.19
C ASN A 102 -12.10 10.05 2.08
N LEU A 103 -11.32 10.70 2.94
CA LEU A 103 -11.78 11.86 3.72
C LEU A 103 -12.14 13.03 2.79
N PHE A 104 -11.27 13.35 1.82
CA PHE A 104 -11.54 14.40 0.84
C PHE A 104 -12.72 14.08 -0.05
N ALA A 105 -12.95 12.81 -0.38
CA ALA A 105 -14.15 12.39 -1.10
C ALA A 105 -15.43 12.63 -0.28
N LYS A 106 -15.40 12.35 1.03
CA LYS A 106 -16.55 12.58 1.92
C LYS A 106 -16.96 14.05 2.03
N ILE A 107 -16.00 14.97 1.97
CA ILE A 107 -16.27 16.42 2.00
C ILE A 107 -16.46 17.04 0.59
N GLY A 108 -16.49 16.21 -0.46
CA GLY A 108 -16.73 16.64 -1.84
C GLY A 108 -15.53 17.28 -2.54
N TRP A 109 -14.32 17.17 -1.99
CA TRP A 109 -13.08 17.70 -2.60
C TRP A 109 -12.44 16.73 -3.59
N ALA A 110 -12.71 15.42 -3.45
CA ALA A 110 -12.29 14.40 -4.40
C ALA A 110 -13.51 13.68 -4.98
N TYR A 111 -13.49 13.39 -6.28
CA TYR A 111 -14.58 12.75 -7.01
C TYR A 111 -14.01 11.88 -8.13
N ASP A 112 -14.86 11.11 -8.82
CA ASP A 112 -14.49 10.19 -9.91
C ASP A 112 -13.34 9.22 -9.58
N LEU A 113 -13.31 8.75 -8.33
CA LEU A 113 -12.34 7.78 -7.83
C LEU A 113 -12.53 6.43 -8.53
N LYS A 114 -11.53 6.02 -9.32
CA LYS A 114 -11.57 4.80 -10.13
C LYS A 114 -11.03 3.64 -9.34
N THR A 115 -11.78 2.54 -9.27
CA THR A 115 -11.32 1.32 -8.61
C THR A 115 -11.57 0.09 -9.47
N VAL A 116 -10.73 -0.93 -9.29
CA VAL A 116 -10.79 -2.21 -9.98
C VAL A 116 -11.91 -3.06 -9.38
N SER A 117 -12.66 -3.74 -10.25
CA SER A 117 -13.70 -4.67 -9.81
C SER A 117 -13.08 -5.95 -9.22
N LYS A 118 -13.76 -6.56 -8.25
CA LYS A 118 -13.32 -7.83 -7.64
C LYS A 118 -13.10 -8.93 -8.67
N GLU A 119 -14.02 -9.07 -9.63
CA GLU A 119 -13.91 -10.05 -10.71
C GLU A 119 -12.64 -9.84 -11.57
N MET A 120 -12.26 -8.58 -11.83
CA MET A 120 -11.03 -8.29 -12.58
C MET A 120 -9.78 -8.67 -11.77
N ILE A 121 -9.80 -8.42 -10.46
CA ILE A 121 -8.73 -8.83 -9.55
C ILE A 121 -8.62 -10.36 -9.54
N GLU A 122 -9.72 -11.08 -9.31
CA GLU A 122 -9.76 -12.54 -9.28
C GLU A 122 -9.23 -13.14 -10.59
N LYS A 123 -9.72 -12.67 -11.75
CA LYS A 123 -9.22 -13.12 -13.06
C LYS A 123 -7.72 -12.87 -13.22
N ARG A 124 -7.19 -11.75 -12.71
CA ARG A 124 -5.76 -11.43 -12.81
C ARG A 124 -4.93 -12.32 -11.89
N VAL A 125 -5.36 -12.50 -10.64
CA VAL A 125 -4.71 -13.38 -9.66
C VAL A 125 -4.67 -14.82 -10.17
N THR A 126 -5.77 -15.36 -10.68
CA THR A 126 -5.80 -16.74 -11.23
C THR A 126 -4.90 -16.87 -12.46
N ARG A 127 -4.80 -15.83 -13.29
CA ARG A 127 -4.02 -15.88 -14.54
C ARG A 127 -2.51 -15.70 -14.32
N THR A 128 -2.10 -14.77 -13.45
CA THR A 128 -0.70 -14.33 -13.33
C THR A 128 -0.16 -14.26 -11.91
N GLY A 129 -0.98 -14.52 -10.88
CA GLY A 129 -0.52 -14.49 -9.50
C GLY A 129 0.53 -15.56 -9.18
N ASP A 130 1.34 -15.29 -8.15
CA ASP A 130 2.31 -16.24 -7.59
C ASP A 130 1.69 -17.24 -6.59
N GLY A 131 0.38 -17.14 -6.32
CA GLY A 131 -0.33 -17.97 -5.34
C GLY A 131 -0.30 -17.42 -3.91
N SER A 132 0.31 -16.25 -3.67
CA SER A 132 0.35 -15.60 -2.35
C SER A 132 -0.86 -14.71 -2.04
N HIS A 133 -1.78 -14.53 -3.00
CA HIS A 133 -2.97 -13.72 -2.82
C HIS A 133 -3.85 -14.29 -1.70
N GLU A 134 -4.36 -13.43 -0.82
CA GLU A 134 -5.24 -13.85 0.28
C GLU A 134 -6.58 -14.29 -0.32
N ILE A 135 -6.78 -15.60 -0.48
CA ILE A 135 -8.06 -16.19 -0.90
C ILE A 135 -9.02 -16.08 0.29
N TRP A 136 -10.12 -15.35 0.15
CA TRP A 136 -11.17 -15.35 1.17
C TRP A 136 -12.28 -16.34 0.76
N GLY A 137 -12.32 -17.52 1.38
CA GLY A 137 -13.37 -18.52 1.14
C GLY A 137 -12.86 -19.97 1.00
N TRP A 138 -13.48 -20.72 0.09
CA TRP A 138 -13.16 -22.13 -0.14
C TRP A 138 -11.74 -22.29 -0.71
N GLY A 139 -10.85 -22.98 0.00
CA GLY A 139 -9.44 -23.13 -0.35
C GLY A 139 -8.52 -22.07 0.26
N ASP A 140 -8.99 -21.26 1.20
CA ASP A 140 -8.15 -20.38 2.02
C ASP A 140 -7.14 -21.22 2.85
N LYS A 141 -5.91 -20.70 3.01
CA LYS A 141 -4.89 -21.28 3.90
C LYS A 141 -5.32 -21.33 5.36
N ASP A 142 -6.23 -20.44 5.77
CA ASP A 142 -6.78 -20.39 7.11
C ASP A 142 -8.02 -21.31 7.26
N GLN A 143 -8.48 -21.96 6.18
CA GLN A 143 -9.56 -22.94 6.24
C GLN A 143 -9.06 -24.24 6.88
N THR A 144 -9.54 -24.55 8.08
CA THR A 144 -9.21 -25.82 8.75
C THR A 144 -9.77 -27.00 7.96
N LYS A 145 -9.10 -28.14 8.05
CA LYS A 145 -9.57 -29.40 7.45
C LYS A 145 -10.99 -29.76 7.92
N GLU A 146 -11.30 -29.49 9.19
CA GLU A 146 -12.63 -29.68 9.78
C GLU A 146 -13.70 -28.80 9.11
N ASN A 147 -13.40 -27.52 8.86
CA ASN A 147 -14.31 -26.62 8.14
C ASN A 147 -14.50 -27.02 6.68
N TYR A 148 -13.48 -27.64 6.06
CA TYR A 148 -13.57 -28.15 4.70
C TYR A 148 -14.44 -29.42 4.64
N GLU A 149 -14.20 -30.37 5.55
CA GLU A 149 -14.93 -31.64 5.58
C GLU A 149 -16.39 -31.50 6.03
N SER A 150 -16.70 -30.50 6.86
CA SER A 150 -18.07 -30.22 7.32
C SER A 150 -18.93 -29.45 6.31
N ALA A 151 -18.37 -29.05 5.16
CA ALA A 151 -19.12 -28.29 4.19
C ALA A 151 -20.14 -29.14 3.42
N VAL A 152 -21.38 -28.68 3.43
CA VAL A 152 -22.47 -29.32 2.68
C VAL A 152 -22.37 -28.91 1.22
N ILE A 153 -21.98 -29.84 0.35
CA ILE A 153 -21.86 -29.63 -1.09
C ILE A 153 -23.15 -30.11 -1.78
N TYR A 154 -23.92 -29.18 -2.34
CA TYR A 154 -25.07 -29.50 -3.19
C TYR A 154 -24.64 -29.64 -4.65
N ASN A 155 -25.27 -30.56 -5.41
CA ASN A 155 -25.02 -30.79 -6.85
C ASN A 155 -23.54 -31.08 -7.19
N LYS A 156 -22.89 -31.96 -6.43
CA LYS A 156 -21.53 -32.43 -6.75
C LYS A 156 -21.53 -33.07 -8.15
N LYS A 157 -20.63 -32.62 -9.03
CA LYS A 157 -20.45 -33.23 -10.35
C LYS A 157 -19.87 -34.63 -10.15
N ASP A 158 -20.50 -35.64 -10.73
CA ASP A 158 -19.95 -37.00 -10.73
C ASP A 158 -18.61 -37.02 -11.49
N GLU A 159 -17.64 -37.80 -10.96
CA GLU A 159 -16.25 -37.88 -11.44
C GLU A 159 -16.14 -38.39 -12.89
#